data_AF-X1SV32-F1
#
_entry.id   AF-X1SV32-F1
#
_cell.length_a   1.000
_cell.length_b   1.000
_cell.length_c   1.000
_cell.angle_alpha   90.00
_cell.angle_beta   90.00
_cell.angle_gamma   90.00
#
_symmetry.space_group_name_H-M   'P 1'
#
loop_
_entity.id
_entity.type
_entity.pdbx_description
1 polymer ?
#
loop_
_entity_poly.entity_id
_entity_poly.type
_entity_poly.pdbx_seq_one_letter_code
_entity_poly.pdbx_strand_id
1 'polypeptide(L)'
;MKNKGLFLSIILILAIFACNIAFAEVNQWTWMTSKGTFVLSERIAKKVANGEKLIFKTSTFFSSAPLFVPVKQGFKDASEKLGVDMKMVGPTDGVVEKQVSELE
;
A
#
# COMPACT_ATOMS: atom_id res chain seq x y z
N MET A 1 45.85 -4.81 -26.12
CA MET A 1 44.95 -3.82 -25.47
C MET A 1 43.45 -4.02 -25.76
N LYS A 2 42.98 -5.18 -26.28
CA LYS A 2 41.56 -5.37 -26.68
C LYS A 2 40.61 -5.91 -25.59
N ASN A 3 41.11 -6.40 -24.46
CA ASN A 3 40.28 -7.11 -23.46
C ASN A 3 39.77 -6.23 -22.30
N LYS A 4 40.19 -4.96 -22.20
CA LYS A 4 39.81 -4.08 -21.09
C LYS A 4 38.36 -3.58 -21.20
N GLY A 5 37.85 -3.38 -22.41
CA GLY A 5 36.47 -2.91 -22.64
C GLY A 5 35.40 -3.96 -22.33
N LEU A 6 35.69 -5.23 -22.64
CA LEU A 6 34.77 -6.34 -22.33
C LEU A 6 34.66 -6.58 -20.82
N PHE A 7 35.77 -6.44 -20.09
CA PHE A 7 35.79 -6.59 -18.63
C PHE A 7 35.00 -5.50 -17.91
N LEU A 8 35.09 -4.24 -18.35
CA LEU A 8 34.27 -3.14 -17.79
C LEU A 8 32.78 -3.34 -18.05
N SER A 9 32.40 -3.85 -19.23
CA SER A 9 30.99 -4.04 -19.58
C SER A 9 30.32 -5.15 -18.74
N ILE A 10 31.05 -6.24 -18.45
CA ILE A 10 30.56 -7.33 -17.59
C ILE A 10 30.39 -6.85 -16.13
N ILE A 11 31.33 -6.06 -15.62
CA ILE A 11 31.24 -5.49 -14.26
C ILE A 11 30.04 -4.56 -14.14
N LEU A 12 29.77 -3.74 -15.17
CA LEU A 12 28.62 -2.83 -15.17
C LEU A 12 27.28 -3.60 -15.21
N ILE A 13 27.18 -4.67 -16.01
CA ILE A 13 25.99 -5.53 -16.07
C ILE A 13 25.77 -6.25 -14.73
N LEU A 14 26.83 -6.76 -14.09
CA LEU A 14 26.76 -7.36 -12.76
C LEU A 14 26.34 -6.36 -11.68
N ALA A 15 26.83 -5.12 -11.74
CA ALA A 15 26.43 -4.06 -10.81
C ALA A 15 24.93 -3.70 -10.95
N ILE A 16 24.42 -3.65 -12.19
CA ILE A 16 22.99 -3.42 -12.45
C ILE A 16 22.15 -4.60 -11.95
N PHE A 17 22.60 -5.84 -12.16
CA PHE A 17 21.90 -7.03 -11.66
C PHE A 17 21.93 -7.11 -10.12
N ALA A 18 23.05 -6.78 -9.49
CA ALA A 18 23.20 -6.75 -8.04
C ALA A 18 22.32 -5.67 -7.38
N CYS A 19 22.19 -4.49 -8.00
CA CYS A 19 21.24 -3.47 -7.54
C CYS A 19 19.79 -3.97 -7.62
N ASN A 20 19.39 -4.68 -8.67
CA ASN A 20 18.03 -5.23 -8.78
C ASN A 20 17.75 -6.35 -7.77
N ILE A 21 18.73 -7.19 -7.44
CA ILE A 21 18.60 -8.25 -6.43
C ILE A 21 18.56 -7.65 -5.00
N ALA A 22 19.28 -6.56 -4.74
CA ALA A 22 19.21 -5.86 -3.45
C ALA A 22 17.82 -5.23 -3.19
N PHE A 23 17.06 -4.88 -4.24
CA PHE A 23 15.65 -4.49 -4.10
C PHE A 23 14.69 -5.68 -3.92
N ALA A 24 15.10 -6.90 -4.27
CA ALA A 24 14.31 -8.11 -4.04
C ALA A 24 14.38 -8.60 -2.57
N GLU A 25 15.30 -8.07 -1.75
CA GLU A 25 15.38 -8.31 -0.30
C GLU A 25 14.50 -7.39 0.55
N VAL A 26 13.51 -6.70 -0.03
CA VAL A 26 12.40 -6.08 0.74
C VAL A 26 11.41 -7.17 1.20
N ASN A 27 11.92 -8.20 1.90
CA ASN A 27 11.16 -9.38 2.31
C ASN A 27 11.11 -9.57 3.83
N GLN A 28 11.36 -8.53 4.62
CA GLN A 28 11.12 -8.60 6.06
C GLN A 28 10.12 -7.56 6.53
N TRP A 29 8.92 -7.61 5.92
CA TRP A 29 7.70 -7.07 6.51
C TRP A 29 7.18 -7.98 7.63
N THR A 30 8.10 -8.38 8.51
CA THR A 30 7.85 -9.23 9.66
C THR A 30 8.35 -8.50 10.88
N TRP A 31 7.46 -8.26 11.85
CA TRP A 31 7.78 -7.55 13.07
C TRP A 31 7.39 -8.40 14.28
N MET A 32 8.30 -8.48 15.25
CA MET A 32 8.01 -9.09 16.53
C MET A 32 7.30 -8.07 17.41
N THR A 33 6.14 -8.44 17.96
CA THR A 33 5.37 -7.64 18.91
C THR A 33 5.25 -8.39 20.23
N SER A 34 4.81 -7.71 21.29
CA SER A 34 4.50 -8.36 22.58
C SER A 34 3.38 -9.40 22.48
N LYS A 35 2.64 -9.43 21.36
CA LYS A 35 1.55 -10.37 21.07
C LYS A 35 1.93 -11.44 20.04
N GLY A 36 3.20 -11.51 19.64
CA GLY A 36 3.69 -12.44 18.63
C GLY A 36 4.16 -11.76 17.35
N THR A 37 4.31 -12.55 16.28
CA THR A 37 4.86 -12.09 15.01
C THR A 37 3.77 -11.54 14.10
N PHE A 38 3.88 -10.26 13.75
CA PHE A 38 3.09 -9.66 12.68
C PHE A 38 3.80 -9.88 11.34
N VAL A 39 3.09 -10.45 10.37
CA VAL A 39 3.56 -10.64 9.00
C VAL A 39 2.64 -9.84 8.09
N LEU A 40 3.19 -8.89 7.33
CA LEU A 40 2.41 -8.15 6.34
C LEU A 40 1.89 -9.11 5.27
N SER A 41 0.63 -8.93 4.88
CA SER A 41 0.08 -9.66 3.74
C SER A 41 0.95 -9.45 2.49
N GLU A 42 1.35 -10.53 1.85
CA GLU A 42 2.16 -10.52 0.63
C GLU A 42 1.52 -9.65 -0.47
N ARG A 43 0.19 -9.67 -0.58
CA ARG A 43 -0.57 -8.82 -1.51
C ARG A 43 -0.32 -7.33 -1.26
N ILE A 44 -0.28 -6.91 0.00
CA ILE A 44 -0.04 -5.50 0.36
C ILE A 44 1.43 -5.17 0.15
N ALA A 45 2.34 -6.06 0.55
CA ALA A 45 3.78 -5.91 0.34
C ALA A 45 4.12 -5.69 -1.15
N LYS A 46 3.53 -6.51 -2.05
CA LYS A 46 3.69 -6.37 -3.50
C LYS A 46 3.21 -5.01 -4.01
N LYS A 47 2.03 -4.54 -3.56
CA LYS A 47 1.50 -3.22 -3.96
C LYS A 47 2.46 -2.09 -3.58
N VAL A 48 2.96 -2.11 -2.33
CA VAL A 48 3.92 -1.10 -1.85
C VAL A 48 5.22 -1.16 -2.65
N ALA A 49 5.76 -2.36 -2.88
CA ALA A 49 6.98 -2.54 -3.67
C ALA A 49 6.83 -2.04 -5.12
N ASN A 50 5.64 -2.16 -5.70
CA ASN A 50 5.31 -1.65 -7.03
C ASN A 50 5.05 -0.12 -7.06
N GLY A 51 5.13 0.57 -5.92
CA GLY A 51 4.82 2.00 -5.82
C GLY A 51 3.32 2.31 -5.94
N GLU A 52 2.44 1.33 -5.76
CA GLU A 52 0.99 1.56 -5.75
C GLU A 52 0.58 2.27 -4.45
N LYS A 53 -0.34 3.23 -4.56
CA LYS A 53 -0.94 3.86 -3.39
C LYS A 53 -1.72 2.84 -2.56
N LEU A 54 -1.53 2.89 -1.25
CA LEU A 54 -2.35 2.13 -0.31
C LEU A 54 -3.78 2.66 -0.30
N ILE A 55 -4.75 1.75 -0.29
CA ILE A 55 -6.18 2.09 -0.26
C ILE A 55 -6.72 1.76 1.12
N PHE A 56 -7.22 2.77 1.83
CA PHE A 56 -7.91 2.62 3.11
C PHE A 56 -9.40 2.88 2.93
N LYS A 57 -10.22 1.84 3.06
CA LYS A 57 -11.68 1.97 3.08
C LYS A 57 -12.17 2.04 4.51
N THR A 58 -12.98 3.05 4.83
CA THR A 58 -13.71 3.13 6.10
C THR A 58 -15.20 3.01 5.81
N SER A 59 -15.81 1.96 6.36
CA SER A 59 -17.25 1.75 6.25
C SER A 59 -17.99 2.54 7.34
N THR A 60 -19.04 3.26 6.95
CA THR A 60 -19.98 3.92 7.85
C THR A 60 -21.39 3.42 7.60
N PHE A 61 -22.22 3.39 8.64
CA PHE A 61 -23.61 2.96 8.56
C PHE A 61 -24.46 3.85 7.64
N PHE A 62 -24.16 5.15 7.50
CA PHE A 62 -24.99 6.07 6.72
C PHE A 62 -24.15 7.18 6.07
N SER A 63 -23.60 6.91 4.89
CA SER A 63 -22.58 7.75 4.26
C SER A 63 -23.09 9.09 3.72
N SER A 64 -24.40 9.25 3.58
CA SER A 64 -25.06 10.46 3.06
C SER A 64 -25.51 11.43 4.15
N ALA A 65 -25.37 11.09 5.44
CA ALA A 65 -25.80 12.01 6.49
C ALA A 65 -24.95 13.30 6.46
N PRO A 66 -25.55 14.49 6.62
CA PRO A 66 -24.82 15.77 6.62
C PRO A 66 -23.68 15.82 7.64
N LEU A 67 -23.81 15.10 8.75
CA LEU A 67 -22.77 14.94 9.78
C LEU A 67 -21.44 14.39 9.21
N PHE A 68 -21.47 13.62 8.12
CA PHE A 68 -20.26 13.04 7.52
C PHE A 68 -19.54 13.99 6.55
N VAL A 69 -20.11 15.15 6.20
CA VAL A 69 -19.42 16.15 5.35
C VAL A 69 -18.06 16.56 5.93
N PRO A 70 -17.95 17.04 7.20
CA PRO A 70 -16.65 17.37 7.78
C PRO A 70 -15.73 16.14 7.92
N VAL A 71 -16.29 14.95 8.13
CA VAL A 71 -15.50 13.72 8.21
C VAL A 71 -14.88 13.37 6.86
N LYS A 72 -15.63 13.49 5.75
CA LYS A 72 -15.12 13.31 4.39
C LYS A 72 -14.00 14.30 4.05
N GLN A 73 -14.12 15.55 4.52
CA GLN A 73 -13.05 16.53 4.36
C GLN A 73 -11.79 16.12 5.13
N GLY A 74 -11.92 15.70 6.40
CA GLY A 74 -10.77 15.21 7.17
C GLY A 74 -10.10 13.98 6.53
N PHE A 75 -10.88 13.10 5.91
CA PHE A 75 -10.36 11.96 5.14
C PHE A 75 -9.56 12.42 3.92
N LYS A 76 -10.06 13.41 3.19
CA LYS A 76 -9.35 13.99 2.04
C LYS A 76 -8.01 14.59 2.48
N ASP A 77 -8.02 15.40 3.54
CA ASP A 77 -6.82 16.06 4.05
C ASP A 77 -5.77 15.02 4.52
N ALA A 78 -6.21 13.96 5.20
CA ALA A 78 -5.33 12.87 5.63
C ALA A 78 -4.78 12.06 4.44
N SER A 79 -5.62 11.79 3.43
CA SER A 79 -5.23 11.11 2.18
C SER A 79 -4.09 11.85 1.48
N GLU A 80 -4.23 13.17 1.35
CA GLU A 80 -3.21 14.05 0.74
C GLU A 80 -1.93 14.08 1.58
N LYS A 81 -2.04 14.27 2.90
CA LYS A 81 -0.89 14.34 3.80
C LYS A 81 -0.08 13.04 3.87
N LEU A 82 -0.76 11.89 3.80
CA LEU A 82 -0.14 10.57 3.92
C LEU A 82 0.26 9.99 2.56
N GLY A 83 -0.16 10.60 1.45
CA GLY A 83 0.11 10.10 0.10
C GLY A 83 -0.61 8.78 -0.23
N VAL A 84 -1.72 8.51 0.46
CA VAL A 84 -2.52 7.27 0.31
C VAL A 84 -3.86 7.61 -0.31
N ASP A 85 -4.65 6.60 -0.68
CA ASP A 85 -6.03 6.77 -1.12
C ASP A 85 -6.98 6.35 0.00
N MET A 86 -7.73 7.31 0.56
CA MET A 86 -8.75 7.02 1.58
C MET A 86 -10.15 7.15 0.99
N LYS A 87 -11.02 6.18 1.28
CA LYS A 87 -12.42 6.17 0.81
C LYS A 87 -13.37 5.88 1.97
N MET A 88 -14.37 6.75 2.13
CA MET A 88 -15.52 6.44 2.96
C MET A 88 -16.56 5.70 2.13
N VAL A 89 -16.92 4.50 2.55
CA VAL A 89 -17.92 3.64 1.92
C VAL A 89 -19.07 3.37 2.89
N GLY A 90 -20.20 2.91 2.39
CA GLY A 90 -21.35 2.59 3.22
C GLY A 90 -22.67 3.03 2.61
N PRO A 91 -23.79 2.47 3.08
CA PRO A 91 -25.08 2.68 2.45
C PRO A 91 -25.54 4.13 2.55
N THR A 92 -26.28 4.54 1.52
CA THR A 92 -26.88 5.87 1.44
C THR A 92 -28.15 5.99 2.27
N ASP A 93 -28.62 4.91 2.89
CA ASP A 93 -29.95 4.81 3.53
C ASP A 93 -29.94 4.11 4.90
N GLY A 94 -28.77 3.72 5.45
CA GLY A 94 -28.72 3.11 6.79
C GLY A 94 -29.14 1.64 6.84
N VAL A 95 -29.17 0.92 5.72
CA VAL A 95 -29.51 -0.52 5.71
C VAL A 95 -28.28 -1.36 6.04
N VAL A 96 -28.32 -2.11 7.14
CA VAL A 96 -27.17 -2.87 7.67
C VAL A 96 -26.66 -3.93 6.68
N GLU A 97 -27.56 -4.59 5.97
CA GLU A 97 -27.23 -5.63 4.99
C GLU A 97 -26.38 -5.05 3.84
N LYS A 98 -26.69 -3.80 3.44
CA LYS A 98 -25.90 -3.09 2.42
C LYS A 98 -24.52 -2.66 2.93
N GLN A 99 -24.33 -2.56 4.25
CA GLN A 99 -23.03 -2.27 4.83
C GLN A 99 -22.10 -3.49 4.78
N VAL A 100 -22.65 -4.69 4.96
CA VAL A 100 -21.90 -5.95 4.87
C VAL A 100 -21.43 -6.18 3.43
N SER A 101 -22.31 -5.97 2.44
CA SER A 101 -21.97 -6.17 1.02
C SER A 101 -20.87 -5.23 0.48
N GLU A 102 -20.55 -4.14 1.18
CA GLU A 102 -19.47 -3.21 0.80
C GLU A 102 -18.08 -3.64 1.29
N LEU A 103 -18.03 -4.62 2.20
CA LEU A 103 -16.81 -5.14 2.81
C LEU A 103 -16.34 -6.47 2.20
N GLU A 104 -17.24 -7.17 1.50
CA GLU A 104 -16.93 -8.35 0.66
C GLU A 104 -16.33 -7.96 -0.69
#